data_AF-A0A7C8F8Y9-F1
#
_entry.id   AF-A0A7C8F8Y9-F1
#
_cell.length_a   1.000
_cell.length_b   1.000
_cell.length_c   1.000
_cell.angle_alpha   90.00
_cell.angle_beta   90.00
_cell.angle_gamma   90.00
#
_symmetry.space_group_name_H-M   'P 1'
#
loop_
_entity.id
_entity.type
_entity.pdbx_description
1 polymer ?
#
loop_
_entity_poly.entity_id
_entity_poly.type
_entity_poly.pdbx_seq_one_letter_code
_entity_poly.pdbx_strand_id
1 'polypeptide(L)' 'MHTIFSTIGLVLAIVGLAISVAFWIPRLCNRARLREMLGSRYPLVYVVYIANGPMLLVLGTILLITFR' A
#
# COMPACT_ATOMS: atom_id res chain seq x y z
N MET A 1 21.28 11.65 -7.98
CA MET A 1 20.40 10.52 -8.39
C MET A 1 20.07 9.61 -7.21
N HIS A 2 21.05 9.14 -6.43
CA HIS A 2 20.81 8.34 -5.20
C HIS A 2 19.76 8.96 -4.25
N THR A 3 19.87 10.25 -3.93
CA THR A 3 18.92 10.95 -3.04
C THR A 3 17.49 10.96 -3.55
N ILE A 4 17.28 11.04 -4.86
CA ILE A 4 15.94 11.01 -5.47
C ILE A 4 15.31 9.62 -5.32
N PHE A 5 16.08 8.57 -5.62
CA PHE A 5 15.61 7.18 -5.49
C PHE A 5 15.34 6.80 -4.03
N SER A 6 16.18 7.24 -3.09
CA SER A 6 15.95 6.99 -1.66
C SER A 6 14.72 7.72 -1.14
N THR A 7 14.45 8.94 -1.63
CA THR A 7 13.23 9.68 -1.25
C THR A 7 11.99 8.99 -1.79
N ILE A 8 12.00 8.57 -3.06
CA ILE A 8 10.90 7.82 -3.68
C ILE A 8 10.69 6.48 -2.97
N GLY A 9 11.77 5.73 -2.69
CA GLY A 9 11.72 4.48 -1.95
C GLY A 9 11.12 4.65 -0.56
N LEU A 10 11.47 5.73 0.15
CA LEU A 10 10.91 6.07 1.46
C LEU A 10 9.41 6.31 1.39
N VAL A 11 8.95 7.12 0.43
CA VAL A 11 7.53 7.41 0.24
C VAL A 11 6.76 6.14 -0.08
N LEU A 12 7.27 5.32 -1.00
CA LEU A 12 6.64 4.04 -1.38
C LEU A 12 6.58 3.07 -0.21
N ALA A 13 7.64 2.97 0.59
CA ALA A 13 7.68 2.11 1.76
C ALA A 13 6.68 2.58 2.83
N ILE A 14 6.63 3.87 3.14
CA ILE A 14 5.70 4.42 4.15
C ILE A 14 4.24 4.24 3.70
N VAL A 15 3.92 4.59 2.45
CA VAL A 15 2.56 4.46 1.91
C VAL A 15 2.16 2.98 1.80
N GLY A 16 3.06 2.13 1.32
CA GLY A 16 2.84 0.68 1.25
C GLY A 16 2.61 0.07 2.63
N LEU A 17 3.37 0.50 3.64
CA LEU A 17 3.20 0.07 5.04
C LEU A 17 1.84 0.51 5.58
N ALA A 18 1.50 1.80 5.41
CA ALA A 18 0.25 2.36 5.91
C ALA A 18 -0.97 1.64 5.30
N ILE A 19 -0.97 1.41 3.99
CA ILE A 19 -2.03 0.67 3.29
C ILE A 19 -2.06 -0.78 3.75
N SER A 20 -0.91 -1.45 3.82
CA SER A 20 -0.84 -2.85 4.29
C SER A 20 -1.40 -2.98 5.70
N VAL A 21 -0.95 -2.15 6.64
CA VAL A 21 -1.41 -2.18 8.03
C VAL A 21 -2.90 -1.88 8.12
N ALA A 22 -3.37 -0.80 7.48
CA ALA A 22 -4.75 -0.37 7.55
C ALA A 22 -5.72 -1.44 7.03
N PHE A 23 -5.39 -2.13 5.95
CA PHE A 23 -6.31 -3.05 5.29
C PHE A 23 -6.13 -4.53 5.64
N TRP A 24 -4.92 -4.94 6.03
CA TRP A 24 -4.63 -6.32 6.38
C TRP A 24 -4.97 -6.64 7.84
N ILE A 25 -4.95 -5.63 8.72
CA ILE A 25 -5.44 -5.77 10.09
C ILE A 25 -6.97 -5.67 10.09
N PRO A 26 -7.71 -6.78 10.33
CA PRO A 26 -9.16 -6.84 10.19
C PRO A 26 -9.92 -5.94 11.18
N ARG A 27 -9.25 -5.41 12.22
CA ARG A 27 -9.83 -4.44 13.17
C ARG A 27 -9.70 -2.98 12.74
N LEU A 28 -8.77 -2.65 11.83
CA LEU A 28 -8.54 -1.27 11.39
C LEU A 28 -9.48 -0.85 10.26
N CYS A 29 -9.88 -1.79 9.41
CA CYS A 29 -10.72 -1.50 8.25
C CYS A 29 -11.91 -2.46 8.16
N ASN A 30 -13.12 -1.92 8.32
CA ASN A 30 -14.36 -2.70 8.22
C ASN A 30 -14.69 -2.95 6.75
N ARG A 31 -14.29 -4.12 6.25
CA ARG A 31 -14.50 -4.55 4.85
C ARG A 31 -15.97 -4.56 4.45
N ALA A 32 -16.89 -4.89 5.36
CA ALA A 32 -18.32 -4.91 5.08
C ALA A 32 -18.85 -3.50 4.78
N ARG A 33 -18.49 -2.52 5.62
CA ARG A 33 -18.88 -1.11 5.46
C ARG A 33 -18.23 -0.49 4.21
N LEU A 34 -16.99 -0.86 3.91
CA LEU A 34 -16.34 -0.44 2.66
C LEU A 34 -17.03 -1.00 1.42
N ARG A 35 -17.44 -2.28 1.46
CA ARG A 35 -18.16 -2.93 0.36
C ARG A 35 -19.52 -2.28 0.13
N GLU A 36 -20.22 -1.88 1.19
CA GLU A 36 -21.46 -1.09 1.08
C GLU A 36 -21.22 0.29 0.45
N MET A 37 -20.16 1.00 0.85
CA MET A 37 -19.85 2.32 0.29
C MET A 37 -19.39 2.27 -1.18
N LEU A 38 -18.59 1.26 -1.54
CA LEU A 38 -17.99 1.13 -2.88
C LEU A 38 -18.89 0.36 -3.87
N GLY A 39 -19.88 -0.37 -3.38
CA GLY A 39 -20.81 -1.15 -4.20
C GLY A 39 -20.10 -2.10 -5.16
N SER A 40 -20.45 -2.07 -6.45
CA SER A 40 -19.85 -2.95 -7.46
C SER A 40 -18.38 -2.64 -7.79
N ARG A 41 -17.87 -1.47 -7.38
CA ARG A 41 -16.47 -1.07 -7.59
C ARG A 41 -15.53 -1.64 -6.52
N TYR A 42 -16.08 -2.18 -5.44
CA TYR A 42 -15.32 -2.75 -4.33
C TYR A 42 -14.28 -3.80 -4.74
N PRO A 43 -14.57 -4.79 -5.62
CA PRO A 43 -13.59 -5.81 -6.02
C PRO A 43 -12.38 -5.20 -6.72
N LEU A 44 -12.62 -4.18 -7.57
CA LEU A 44 -11.56 -3.54 -8.34
C LEU A 44 -10.67 -2.69 -7.43
N VAL A 45 -11.26 -1.93 -6.49
CA VAL A 45 -10.49 -1.16 -5.49
C VAL A 45 -9.73 -2.10 -4.54
N TYR A 46 -10.33 -3.23 -4.17
CA TYR A 46 -9.68 -4.23 -3.31
C TYR A 46 -8.47 -4.86 -3.99
N VAL A 47 -8.58 -5.24 -5.26
CA VAL A 47 -7.45 -5.84 -5.99
C VAL A 47 -6.38 -4.80 -6.33
N VAL A 48 -6.77 -3.61 -6.78
CA VAL A 48 -5.81 -2.61 -7.30
C VAL A 48 -5.10 -1.83 -6.19
N TYR A 49 -5.78 -1.49 -5.10
CA TYR A 49 -5.20 -0.63 -4.06
C TYR A 49 -4.86 -1.40 -2.79
N ILE A 50 -5.74 -2.30 -2.36
CA ILE A 50 -5.59 -2.97 -1.08
C ILE A 50 -4.59 -4.13 -1.19
N ALA A 51 -4.72 -4.98 -2.20
CA ALA A 51 -3.79 -6.10 -2.41
C ALA A 51 -2.40 -5.65 -2.88
N ASN A 52 -2.28 -4.46 -3.49
CA ASN A 52 -0.99 -3.93 -3.95
C ASN A 52 -0.25 -3.09 -2.91
N GLY A 53 -0.86 -2.75 -1.76
CA GLY A 53 -0.16 -2.09 -0.64
C GLY A 53 1.13 -2.80 -0.20
N PRO A 54 1.10 -4.14 0.00
CA PRO A 54 2.30 -4.93 0.28
C PRO A 54 3.32 -4.88 -0.85
N MET A 55 2.87 -4.80 -2.11
CA MET A 55 3.74 -4.72 -3.27
C MET A 55 4.47 -3.37 -3.34
N LEU A 56 3.76 -2.27 -3.04
CA LEU A 56 4.33 -0.93 -2.87
C LEU A 56 5.38 -0.87 -1.75
N LEU A 57 5.11 -1.53 -0.62
CA LEU A 57 6.05 -1.66 0.48
C LEU A 57 7.34 -2.36 0.00
N VAL A 58 7.21 -3.53 -0.64
CA VAL A 58 8.34 -4.30 -1.15
C VAL A 58 9.16 -3.48 -2.15
N LEU A 59 8.51 -2.80 -3.09
CA LEU A 59 9.16 -2.00 -4.12
C LEU A 59 9.91 -0.79 -3.51
N GLY A 60 9.28 -0.09 -2.55
CA GLY A 60 9.93 0.98 -1.80
C GLY A 60 11.12 0.50 -0.98
N THR A 61 11.01 -0.67 -0.36
CA THR A 61 12.09 -1.27 0.46
C THR A 61 13.26 -1.71 -0.42
N ILE A 62 13.01 -2.30 -1.60
CA ILE A 62 14.05 -2.66 -2.56
C ILE A 62 14.80 -1.41 -3.04
N LEU A 63 14.08 -0.34 -3.37
CA LEU A 63 14.69 0.94 -3.76
C LEU A 63 15.56 1.50 -2.64
N LEU A 64 15.08 1.47 -1.39
CA LEU A 64 15.85 1.91 -0.23
C LEU A 64 17.09 1.04 0.01
N ILE A 65 17.02 -0.29 -0.15
CA ILE A 65 18.18 -1.16 0.06
C ILE A 65 19.22 -0.96 -1.06
N THR A 66 18.76 -0.76 -2.30
CA THR A 66 19.64 -0.67 -3.47
C THR A 66 20.35 0.68 -3.58
N PHE A 67 19.67 1.77 -3.19
CA PHE A 67 20.14 3.14 -3.40
C PHE A 67 20.47 3.90 -2.11
N ARG A 68 20.51 3.22 -0.97
CA ARG A 68 21.04 3.77 0.29
C ARG A 68 22.54 3.58 0.37
#